data_AF-A0A9X4XKT9-F1
#
_entry.id   AF-A0A9X4XKT9-F1
#
_cell.length_a   1.000
_cell.length_b   1.000
_cell.length_c   1.000
_cell.angle_alpha   90.00
_cell.angle_beta   90.00
_cell.angle_gamma   90.00
#
_symmetry.space_group_name_H-M   'P 1'
#
loop_
_entity.id
_entity.type
_entity.pdbx_description
1 polymer ?
#
loop_
_entity_poly.entity_id
_entity_poly.type
_entity_poly.pdbx_seq_one_letter_code
_entity_poly.pdbx_strand_id
1 'polypeptide(L)'
;FTYTEEKPISFNPFYTDDGVFDVEKKDSIKTLLLTLWKSEDDKVTKTESGELGSAVNAYIERIRADRSITPSFNTFYEYMRDDYRRELAEREIKVEKSDFNIDNMLTTMRQYYRGGRYDFLLNSTENIDLLGKRFIVFEIDSIKENRELFPVVTIIIMEAFINKMRRLKGVRKQLIVEEAWL
;
A
#
# COMPACT_ATOMS: atom_id res chain seq x y z
N PHE A 1 3.59 -17.80 14.20
CA PHE A 1 3.27 -16.44 14.72
C PHE A 1 1.87 -16.14 14.25
N THR A 2 1.04 -15.55 15.11
CA THR A 2 -0.40 -15.36 14.87
C THR A 2 -0.71 -13.87 14.96
N TYR A 3 -1.35 -13.33 13.92
CA TYR A 3 -1.88 -11.97 13.91
C TYR A 3 -3.37 -12.00 14.24
N THR A 4 -3.80 -11.07 15.09
CA THR A 4 -5.17 -10.98 15.63
C THR A 4 -5.65 -9.52 15.57
N GLU A 5 -6.89 -9.22 15.96
CA GLU A 5 -7.36 -7.82 16.05
C GLU A 5 -6.55 -6.95 17.01
N GLU A 6 -6.12 -7.54 18.14
CA GLU A 6 -5.33 -6.86 19.16
C GLU A 6 -3.86 -6.69 18.74
N LYS A 7 -3.40 -7.53 17.80
CA LYS A 7 -2.07 -7.47 17.19
C LYS A 7 -2.21 -7.55 15.67
N PRO A 8 -2.77 -6.49 15.06
CA PRO A 8 -3.07 -6.51 13.66
C PRO A 8 -1.77 -6.52 12.85
N ILE A 9 -1.86 -7.06 11.64
CA ILE A 9 -0.75 -6.99 10.70
C ILE A 9 -0.46 -5.53 10.36
N SER A 10 0.80 -5.13 10.48
CA SER A 10 1.30 -3.84 10.01
C SER A 10 2.33 -4.08 8.91
N PHE A 11 2.35 -3.19 7.93
CA PHE A 11 3.20 -3.26 6.76
C PHE A 11 3.63 -1.86 6.35
N ASN A 12 4.72 -1.74 5.60
CA ASN A 12 5.12 -0.49 4.98
C ASN A 12 5.32 -0.71 3.48
N PRO A 13 4.37 -0.25 2.62
CA PRO A 13 4.46 -0.48 1.18
C PRO A 13 5.65 0.25 0.54
N PHE A 14 6.10 1.34 1.15
CA PHE A 14 7.20 2.18 0.65
C PHE A 14 8.56 1.80 1.23
N TYR A 15 8.68 0.64 1.88
CA TYR A 15 9.94 0.16 2.42
C TYR A 15 10.48 -1.04 1.62
N THR A 16 11.78 -1.03 1.35
CA THR A 16 12.55 -2.18 0.85
C THR A 16 13.94 -2.20 1.49
N ASP A 17 14.40 -3.37 1.95
CA ASP A 17 15.71 -3.46 2.66
C ASP A 17 16.92 -3.06 1.80
N ASP A 18 16.82 -3.24 0.48
CA ASP A 18 17.86 -2.89 -0.49
C ASP A 18 17.65 -1.50 -1.10
N GLY A 19 16.56 -0.81 -0.75
CA GLY A 19 16.17 0.47 -1.34
C GLY A 19 15.82 0.38 -2.83
N VAL A 20 15.60 -0.81 -3.37
CA VAL A 20 15.25 -1.05 -4.78
C VAL A 20 13.73 -1.08 -4.93
N PHE A 21 13.22 -0.30 -5.88
CA PHE A 21 11.80 -0.29 -6.28
C PHE A 21 11.71 -0.67 -7.76
N ASP A 22 11.65 -1.97 -8.04
CA ASP A 22 11.43 -2.48 -9.39
C ASP A 22 10.02 -2.15 -9.91
N VAL A 23 9.79 -2.45 -11.19
CA VAL A 23 8.50 -2.20 -11.84
C VAL A 23 7.36 -2.92 -11.12
N GLU A 24 7.59 -4.17 -10.71
CA GLU A 24 6.57 -4.97 -10.01
C GLU A 24 6.21 -4.40 -8.63
N LYS A 25 7.19 -3.89 -7.88
CA LYS A 25 6.97 -3.25 -6.57
C LYS A 25 6.25 -1.92 -6.73
N LYS A 26 6.58 -1.13 -7.74
CA LYS A 26 5.87 0.11 -8.06
C LYS A 26 4.41 -0.18 -8.44
N ASP A 27 4.19 -1.22 -9.23
CA ASP A 27 2.85 -1.68 -9.59
C ASP A 27 2.07 -2.22 -8.37
N SER A 28 2.71 -2.95 -7.45
CA SER A 28 2.05 -3.44 -6.24
C SER A 28 1.61 -2.29 -5.32
N ILE A 29 2.48 -1.28 -5.13
CA ILE A 29 2.14 -0.07 -4.38
C ILE A 29 0.96 0.65 -5.03
N LYS A 30 0.99 0.84 -6.35
CA LYS A 30 -0.12 1.46 -7.10
C LYS A 30 -1.42 0.69 -6.91
N THR A 31 -1.41 -0.65 -7.05
CA THR A 31 -2.59 -1.49 -6.86
C THR A 31 -3.14 -1.36 -5.45
N LEU A 32 -2.28 -1.42 -4.42
CA LEU A 32 -2.69 -1.21 -3.03
C LEU A 32 -3.37 0.15 -2.85
N LEU A 33 -2.77 1.22 -3.35
CA LEU A 33 -3.31 2.58 -3.24
C LEU A 33 -4.64 2.75 -3.99
N LEU A 34 -4.82 2.10 -5.15
CA LEU A 34 -6.10 2.08 -5.86
C LEU A 34 -7.18 1.37 -5.04
N THR A 35 -6.88 0.21 -4.45
CA THR A 35 -7.81 -0.52 -3.58
C THR A 35 -8.17 0.28 -2.32
N LEU A 36 -7.23 1.05 -1.76
CA LEU A 36 -7.49 1.91 -0.61
C LEU A 36 -8.36 3.12 -0.95
N TRP A 37 -8.27 3.61 -2.19
CA TRP A 37 -9.00 4.79 -2.65
C TRP A 37 -10.40 4.46 -3.15
N LYS A 38 -10.52 3.39 -3.93
CA LYS A 38 -11.74 3.04 -4.66
C LYS A 38 -12.50 1.95 -3.92
N SER A 39 -13.82 2.12 -3.84
CA SER A 39 -14.70 1.03 -3.40
C SER A 39 -14.79 -0.06 -4.47
N GLU A 40 -15.29 -1.25 -4.11
CA GLU A 40 -15.48 -2.36 -5.06
C GLU A 40 -16.35 -1.98 -6.27
N ASP A 41 -17.26 -1.02 -6.08
CA ASP A 41 -18.20 -0.56 -7.11
C ASP A 41 -17.62 0.57 -7.99
N ASP A 42 -16.48 1.17 -7.60
CA ASP A 42 -15.87 2.27 -8.33
C ASP A 42 -14.92 1.77 -9.42
N LYS A 43 -15.30 1.99 -10.69
CA LYS A 43 -14.40 1.72 -11.81
C LYS A 43 -13.25 2.71 -11.83
N VAL A 44 -12.03 2.21 -11.60
CA VAL A 44 -10.79 2.96 -11.82
C VAL A 44 -10.65 3.29 -13.30
N THR A 45 -10.52 4.57 -13.65
CA THR A 45 -10.25 4.96 -15.04
C THR A 45 -8.77 4.77 -15.38
N LYS A 46 -8.45 4.68 -16.68
CA LYS A 46 -7.05 4.62 -17.14
C LYS A 46 -6.25 5.85 -16.69
N THR A 47 -6.90 7.02 -16.67
CA THR A 47 -6.27 8.27 -16.25
C THR A 47 -5.97 8.26 -14.76
N GLU A 48 -6.92 7.84 -13.92
CA GLU A 48 -6.70 7.72 -12.47
C GLU A 48 -5.56 6.78 -12.12
N SER A 49 -5.52 5.61 -12.78
CA SER A 49 -4.44 4.63 -12.62
C SER A 49 -3.09 5.19 -13.10
N GLY A 50 -3.08 5.90 -14.22
CA GLY A 50 -1.88 6.54 -14.78
C GLY A 50 -1.33 7.66 -13.89
N GLU A 51 -2.21 8.51 -13.36
CA GLU A 51 -1.82 9.61 -12.48
C GLU A 51 -1.33 9.12 -11.12
N LEU A 52 -2.00 8.14 -10.53
CA LEU A 52 -1.51 7.54 -9.29
C LEU A 52 -0.18 6.81 -9.49
N GLY A 53 0.00 6.12 -10.62
CA GLY A 53 1.29 5.51 -10.98
C GLY A 53 2.40 6.55 -11.14
N SER A 54 2.10 7.70 -11.75
CA SER A 54 3.03 8.82 -11.89
C SER A 54 3.40 9.42 -10.53
N ALA A 55 2.41 9.58 -9.64
CA ALA A 55 2.62 10.06 -8.27
C ALA A 55 3.51 9.12 -7.45
N VAL A 56 3.26 7.81 -7.52
CA VAL A 56 4.09 6.78 -6.84
C VAL A 56 5.52 6.84 -7.36
N ASN A 57 5.71 6.96 -8.67
CA ASN A 57 7.05 7.08 -9.25
C ASN A 57 7.77 8.34 -8.77
N ALA A 58 7.12 9.50 -8.85
CA ALA A 58 7.71 10.77 -8.42
C ALA A 58 8.08 10.76 -6.94
N TYR A 59 7.21 10.21 -6.09
CA TYR A 59 7.50 10.03 -4.67
C TYR A 59 8.69 9.11 -4.42
N ILE A 60 8.77 7.98 -5.12
CA ILE A 60 9.91 7.05 -5.01
C ILE A 60 11.22 7.72 -5.41
N GLU A 61 11.24 8.49 -6.50
CA GLU A 61 12.45 9.22 -6.89
C GLU A 61 12.83 10.28 -5.85
N ARG A 62 11.85 10.96 -5.23
CA ARG A 62 12.10 11.92 -4.15
C ARG A 62 12.77 11.28 -2.93
N ILE A 63 12.25 10.16 -2.42
CA ILE A 63 12.85 9.47 -1.25
C ILE A 63 14.20 8.81 -1.58
N ARG A 64 14.49 8.54 -2.85
CA ARG A 64 15.81 8.07 -3.30
C ARG A 64 16.82 9.20 -3.35
N ALA A 65 16.38 10.40 -3.76
CA ALA A 65 17.20 11.60 -3.82
C ALA A 65 17.46 12.20 -2.43
N ASP A 66 16.45 12.21 -1.56
CA ASP A 66 16.53 12.74 -0.20
C ASP A 66 16.33 11.63 0.84
N ARG A 67 17.44 11.15 1.39
CA ARG A 67 17.48 10.09 2.41
C ARG A 67 17.03 10.55 3.80
N SER A 68 16.77 11.86 4.00
CA SER A 68 16.18 12.34 5.25
C SER A 68 14.68 12.01 5.34
N ILE A 69 14.03 11.75 4.21
CA ILE A 69 12.63 11.36 4.15
C ILE A 69 12.53 9.89 4.51
N THR A 70 11.85 9.58 5.62
CA THR A 70 11.54 8.20 5.98
C THR A 70 10.44 7.66 5.06
N PRO A 71 10.68 6.60 4.26
CA PRO A 71 9.67 6.06 3.38
C PRO A 71 8.53 5.43 4.18
N SER A 72 7.31 5.95 4.05
CA SER A 72 6.10 5.37 4.63
C SER A 72 4.85 5.86 3.90
N PHE A 73 3.69 5.32 4.27
CA PHE A 73 2.42 5.86 3.78
C PHE A 73 2.19 7.31 4.24
N ASN A 74 2.56 7.65 5.48
CA ASN A 74 2.44 9.03 5.99
C ASN A 74 3.18 10.06 5.13
N THR A 75 4.45 9.80 4.79
CA THR A 75 5.26 10.71 3.97
C THR A 75 4.80 10.75 2.52
N PHE A 76 4.25 9.65 1.99
CA PHE A 76 3.55 9.66 0.69
C PHE A 76 2.29 10.52 0.74
N TYR A 77 1.47 10.38 1.78
CA TYR A 77 0.24 11.15 1.96
C TYR A 77 0.54 12.66 2.05
N GLU A 78 1.56 13.03 2.83
CA GLU A 78 2.04 14.42 2.94
C GLU A 78 2.55 14.96 1.61
N TYR A 79 3.33 14.17 0.87
CA TYR A 79 3.77 14.50 -0.49
C TYR A 79 2.58 14.76 -1.43
N MET A 80 1.56 13.90 -1.41
CA MET A 80 0.34 14.09 -2.21
C MET A 80 -0.42 15.36 -1.82
N ARG A 81 -0.51 15.63 -0.51
CA ARG A 81 -1.20 16.80 0.04
C ARG A 81 -0.48 18.10 -0.24
N ASP A 82 0.84 18.13 -0.25
CA ASP A 82 1.57 19.39 -0.26
C ASP A 82 2.25 19.64 -1.60
N ASP A 83 2.98 18.66 -2.12
CA ASP A 83 3.85 18.82 -3.28
C ASP A 83 3.16 18.40 -4.58
N TYR A 84 2.69 17.16 -4.67
CA TYR A 84 2.14 16.61 -5.92
C TYR A 84 0.93 17.39 -6.42
N ARG A 85 0.08 17.91 -5.52
CA ARG A 85 -1.05 18.76 -5.92
C ARG A 85 -0.62 20.07 -6.57
N ARG A 86 0.53 20.64 -6.16
CA ARG A 86 1.09 21.85 -6.77
C ARG A 86 1.68 21.52 -8.13
N GLU A 87 2.43 20.42 -8.20
CA GLU A 87 2.98 19.90 -9.46
C GLU A 87 1.86 19.65 -10.48
N LEU A 88 0.76 19.01 -10.09
CA LEU A 88 -0.42 18.80 -10.95
C LEU A 88 -1.01 20.12 -11.46
N ALA A 89 -1.11 21.14 -10.60
CA ALA A 89 -1.66 22.45 -10.97
C ALA A 89 -0.75 23.20 -11.96
N GLU A 90 0.57 23.00 -11.89
CA GLU A 90 1.57 23.67 -12.72
C GLU A 90 1.81 23.00 -14.08
N ARG A 91 1.31 21.76 -14.31
CA ARG A 91 1.48 21.05 -15.59
C ARG A 91 0.89 21.82 -16.78
N GLU A 92 1.56 21.70 -17.92
CA GLU A 92 1.09 22.21 -19.22
C GLU A 92 -0.18 21.49 -19.67
N ILE A 93 -0.18 20.15 -19.60
CA ILE A 93 -1.38 19.32 -19.82
C ILE A 93 -2.14 19.26 -18.51
N LYS A 94 -3.29 19.94 -18.46
CA LYS A 94 -4.15 19.96 -17.28
C LYS A 94 -4.82 18.60 -17.08
N VAL A 95 -4.73 18.10 -15.86
CA VAL A 95 -5.50 16.95 -15.38
C VAL A 95 -6.72 17.52 -14.67
N GLU A 96 -7.91 17.29 -15.21
CA GLU A 96 -9.13 17.80 -14.62
C GLU A 96 -9.47 17.04 -13.32
N LYS A 97 -10.25 17.67 -12.44
CA LYS A 97 -10.72 17.02 -11.21
C LYS A 97 -11.56 15.77 -11.50
N SER A 98 -12.24 15.72 -12.65
CA SER A 98 -12.96 14.54 -13.14
C SER A 98 -12.04 13.39 -13.56
N ASP A 99 -10.80 13.70 -13.93
CA ASP A 99 -9.81 12.72 -14.36
C ASP A 99 -9.00 12.17 -13.19
N PHE A 100 -8.70 13.02 -12.20
CA PHE A 100 -8.00 12.62 -10.99
C PHE A 100 -8.37 13.51 -9.80
N ASN A 101 -9.30 13.03 -8.97
CA ASN A 101 -9.77 13.78 -7.80
C ASN A 101 -8.87 13.55 -6.57
N ILE A 102 -7.76 14.30 -6.50
CA ILE A 102 -6.81 14.20 -5.38
C ILE A 102 -7.43 14.53 -4.02
N ASP A 103 -8.43 15.41 -3.96
CA ASP A 103 -9.11 15.76 -2.71
C ASP A 103 -9.92 14.57 -2.17
N ASN A 104 -10.64 13.89 -3.06
CA ASN A 104 -11.37 12.67 -2.71
C ASN A 104 -10.39 11.58 -2.27
N MET A 105 -9.29 11.39 -3.01
CA MET A 105 -8.24 10.43 -2.64
C MET A 105 -7.70 10.70 -1.23
N LEU A 106 -7.27 11.93 -0.95
CA LEU A 106 -6.73 12.30 0.36
C LEU A 106 -7.77 12.19 1.48
N THR A 107 -9.04 12.44 1.18
CA THR A 107 -10.14 12.30 2.15
C THR A 107 -10.34 10.82 2.51
N THR A 108 -10.45 9.95 1.52
CA THR A 108 -10.62 8.50 1.72
C THR A 108 -9.42 7.89 2.42
N MET A 109 -8.22 8.28 2.01
CA MET A 109 -6.96 7.77 2.55
C MET A 109 -6.62 8.28 3.96
N ARG A 110 -7.33 9.30 4.47
CA ARG A 110 -7.05 9.93 5.76
C ARG A 110 -7.11 8.94 6.93
N GLN A 111 -7.94 7.90 6.84
CA GLN A 111 -8.05 6.88 7.88
C GLN A 111 -6.78 6.05 8.08
N TYR A 112 -5.91 5.96 7.07
CA TYR A 112 -4.62 5.27 7.13
C TYR A 112 -3.44 6.20 7.41
N TYR A 113 -3.69 7.52 7.36
CA TYR A 113 -2.72 8.54 7.74
C TYR A 113 -2.63 8.64 9.27
N ARG A 114 -1.50 9.13 9.79
CA ARG A 114 -1.24 9.33 11.23
C ARG A 114 -2.46 9.90 11.98
N GLY A 115 -2.89 9.21 13.03
CA GLY A 115 -4.05 9.59 13.84
C GLY A 115 -5.40 9.19 13.23
N GLY A 116 -5.40 8.51 12.09
CA GLY A 116 -6.57 7.85 11.52
C GLY A 116 -6.85 6.51 12.19
N ARG A 117 -8.04 5.96 11.93
CA ARG A 117 -8.52 4.70 12.55
C ARG A 117 -7.60 3.50 12.28
N TYR A 118 -6.93 3.50 11.14
CA TYR A 118 -6.12 2.39 10.64
C TYR A 118 -4.67 2.81 10.36
N ASP A 119 -4.17 3.81 11.08
CA ASP A 119 -2.83 4.36 10.86
C ASP A 119 -1.69 3.34 11.07
N PHE A 120 -1.93 2.32 11.90
CA PHE A 120 -1.04 1.21 12.18
C PHE A 120 -0.80 0.29 10.97
N LEU A 121 -1.71 0.25 9.97
CA LEU A 121 -1.64 -0.74 8.89
C LEU A 121 -0.48 -0.51 7.92
N LEU A 122 -0.25 0.73 7.49
CA LEU A 122 0.61 1.06 6.34
C LEU A 122 1.89 1.83 6.72
N ASN A 123 2.13 1.99 8.02
CA ASN A 123 3.24 2.77 8.56
C ASN A 123 4.15 1.96 9.48
N SER A 124 4.22 0.64 9.31
CA SER A 124 5.06 -0.20 10.18
C SER A 124 6.53 0.23 10.09
N THR A 125 7.11 0.58 11.24
CA THR A 125 8.56 0.78 11.41
C THR A 125 9.25 -0.53 11.76
N GLU A 126 8.50 -1.45 12.36
CA GLU A 126 8.91 -2.82 12.58
C GLU A 126 8.68 -3.59 11.28
N ASN A 127 9.75 -3.87 10.55
CA ASN A 127 9.74 -5.04 9.68
C ASN A 127 9.62 -6.24 10.62
N ILE A 128 8.40 -6.60 11.01
CA ILE A 128 8.17 -7.89 11.65
C ILE A 128 8.67 -8.87 10.59
N ASP A 129 9.82 -9.50 10.87
CA ASP A 129 10.57 -10.33 9.93
C ASP A 129 9.76 -11.58 9.58
N LEU A 130 8.72 -11.38 8.75
CA LEU A 130 7.94 -12.44 8.16
C LEU A 130 8.90 -13.27 7.32
N LEU A 131 9.85 -12.64 6.62
CA LEU A 131 10.82 -13.31 5.75
C LEU A 131 11.49 -14.49 6.45
N GLY A 132 12.00 -14.31 7.67
CA GLY A 132 12.62 -15.35 8.49
C GLY A 132 11.66 -16.34 9.15
N LYS A 133 10.36 -16.03 9.28
CA LYS A 133 9.38 -16.97 9.87
C LYS A 133 9.07 -18.13 8.92
N ARG A 134 9.18 -19.36 9.43
CA ARG A 134 8.82 -20.60 8.71
C ARG A 134 7.31 -20.90 8.73
N PHE A 135 6.59 -20.39 9.73
CA PHE A 135 5.16 -20.63 9.91
C PHE A 135 4.46 -19.36 10.39
N ILE A 136 3.51 -18.88 9.60
CA ILE A 136 2.75 -17.64 9.80
C ILE A 136 1.27 -17.98 9.66
N VAL A 137 0.47 -17.52 10.62
CA VAL A 137 -0.99 -17.66 10.61
C VAL A 137 -1.58 -16.26 10.68
N PHE A 138 -2.54 -15.99 9.81
CA PHE A 138 -3.31 -14.75 9.80
C PHE A 138 -4.75 -15.09 10.16
N GLU A 139 -5.23 -14.63 11.32
CA GLU A 139 -6.63 -14.76 11.69
C GLU A 139 -7.38 -13.55 11.11
N ILE A 140 -8.21 -13.78 10.10
CA ILE A 140 -8.95 -12.73 9.38
C ILE A 140 -10.47 -12.81 9.61
N ASP A 141 -10.93 -13.76 10.43
CA ASP A 141 -12.35 -14.06 10.66
C ASP A 141 -13.15 -12.85 11.14
N SER A 142 -12.52 -12.00 11.93
CA SER A 142 -13.17 -10.84 12.54
C SER A 142 -13.27 -9.64 11.60
N ILE A 143 -12.38 -9.58 10.59
CA ILE A 143 -12.37 -8.52 9.57
C ILE A 143 -12.99 -8.96 8.25
N LYS A 144 -13.40 -10.23 8.10
CA LYS A 144 -13.93 -10.77 6.83
C LYS A 144 -15.15 -10.01 6.30
N GLU A 145 -16.00 -9.51 7.20
CA GLU A 145 -17.18 -8.70 6.86
C GLU A 145 -16.85 -7.21 6.71
N ASN A 146 -15.62 -6.79 7.06
CA ASN A 146 -15.19 -5.40 6.94
C ASN A 146 -14.69 -5.12 5.53
N ARG A 147 -15.58 -4.56 4.70
CA ARG A 147 -15.32 -4.23 3.28
C ARG A 147 -14.14 -3.26 3.07
N GLU A 148 -13.71 -2.52 4.10
CA GLU A 148 -12.55 -1.63 4.01
C GLU A 148 -11.25 -2.35 4.35
N LEU A 149 -11.23 -3.11 5.45
CA LEU A 149 -10.00 -3.76 5.95
C LEU A 149 -9.66 -5.04 5.22
N PHE A 150 -10.66 -5.84 4.85
CA PHE A 150 -10.45 -7.16 4.29
C PHE A 150 -9.62 -7.13 2.98
N PRO A 151 -9.92 -6.26 1.99
CA PRO A 151 -9.11 -6.17 0.78
C PRO A 151 -7.66 -5.74 1.07
N VAL A 152 -7.48 -4.81 2.01
CA VAL A 152 -6.17 -4.27 2.39
C VAL A 152 -5.31 -5.35 3.05
N VAL A 153 -5.86 -6.06 4.03
CA VAL A 153 -5.16 -7.15 4.72
C VAL A 153 -4.84 -8.28 3.75
N THR A 154 -5.75 -8.62 2.84
CA THR A 154 -5.51 -9.61 1.79
C THR A 154 -4.35 -9.22 0.89
N ILE A 155 -4.28 -7.97 0.44
CA ILE A 155 -3.16 -7.47 -0.38
C ILE A 155 -1.85 -7.55 0.42
N ILE A 156 -1.84 -7.18 1.70
CA ILE A 156 -0.64 -7.25 2.55
C ILE A 156 -0.17 -8.71 2.69
N ILE A 157 -1.08 -9.65 2.92
CA ILE A 157 -0.75 -11.09 3.03
C ILE A 157 -0.14 -11.59 1.72
N MET A 158 -0.75 -11.25 0.58
CA MET A 158 -0.26 -11.62 -0.74
C MET A 158 1.13 -11.01 -1.02
N GLU A 159 1.34 -9.74 -0.66
CA GLU A 159 2.63 -9.06 -0.84
C GLU A 159 3.72 -9.67 0.04
N ALA A 160 3.42 -10.00 1.30
CA ALA A 160 4.34 -10.71 2.18
C ALA A 160 4.70 -12.10 1.62
N PHE A 161 3.73 -12.81 1.05
CA PHE A 161 3.96 -14.11 0.41
C PHE A 161 4.82 -14.00 -0.86
N ILE A 162 4.53 -13.03 -1.74
CA ILE A 162 5.31 -12.77 -2.95
C ILE A 162 6.75 -12.38 -2.58
N ASN A 163 6.94 -11.53 -1.57
CA ASN A 163 8.27 -11.13 -1.09
C ASN A 163 9.09 -12.36 -0.64
N LYS A 164 8.48 -13.27 0.12
CA LYS A 164 9.11 -14.56 0.48
C LYS A 164 9.46 -15.42 -0.74
N MET A 165 8.58 -15.51 -1.71
CA MET A 165 8.82 -16.25 -2.96
C MET A 165 10.01 -15.67 -3.73
N ARG A 166 10.13 -14.34 -3.77
CA ARG A 166 11.22 -13.65 -4.45
C ARG A 166 12.56 -13.85 -3.73
N ARG A 167 12.62 -13.60 -2.43
CA ARG A 167 13.88 -13.49 -1.68
C ARG A 167 14.44 -14.83 -1.19
N LEU A 168 13.60 -15.78 -0.82
CA LEU A 168 14.07 -17.08 -0.36
C LEU A 168 14.18 -18.03 -1.56
N LYS A 169 15.34 -18.17 -2.20
CA LYS A 169 15.48 -19.17 -3.28
C LYS A 169 15.68 -20.57 -2.69
N GLY A 170 15.32 -21.62 -3.43
CA GLY A 170 15.56 -23.03 -3.04
C GLY A 170 14.67 -23.61 -1.93
N VAL A 171 13.74 -22.83 -1.35
CA VAL A 171 12.81 -23.29 -0.31
C VAL A 171 11.39 -23.41 -0.89
N ARG A 172 10.63 -24.46 -0.56
CA ARG A 172 9.21 -24.56 -0.94
C ARG A 172 8.34 -23.67 -0.03
N LYS A 173 7.41 -22.90 -0.60
CA LYS A 173 6.43 -22.09 0.15
C LYS A 173 5.04 -22.56 -0.23
N GLN A 174 4.13 -22.48 0.73
CA GLN A 174 2.72 -22.76 0.52
C GLN A 174 1.93 -21.63 1.17
N LEU A 175 0.96 -21.09 0.44
CA LEU A 175 -0.10 -20.26 0.98
C LEU A 175 -1.33 -21.14 1.05
N ILE A 176 -1.89 -21.30 2.24
CA ILE A 176 -3.10 -22.08 2.48
C ILE A 176 -4.15 -21.06 2.92
N VAL A 177 -5.27 -21.04 2.19
CA VAL A 177 -6.42 -20.19 2.50
C VAL A 177 -7.53 -21.14 2.94
N GLU A 178 -7.90 -21.05 4.21
CA GLU A 178 -9.09 -21.73 4.73
C GLU A 178 -10.32 -20.85 4.39
N GLU A 179 -11.47 -21.49 4.12
CA GLU A 179 -12.72 -20.81 3.77
C GLU A 179 -12.75 -19.99 2.46
N ALA A 180 -12.02 -20.41 1.43
CA ALA A 180 -12.00 -19.77 0.10
C ALA A 180 -13.32 -19.89 -0.71
N TRP A 181 -14.44 -20.24 -0.08
CA TRP A 181 -15.75 -20.51 -0.71
C TRP A 181 -16.81 -19.44 -0.45
N LEU A 182 -16.39 -18.22 -0.09
CA LEU A 182 -17.28 -17.04 0.02
C LEU A 182 -17.48 -16.35 -1.33
#